data_AF-A0A938RZL8-F1
#
_entry.id   AF-A0A938RZL8-F1
#
_cell.length_a   1.000
_cell.length_b   1.000
_cell.length_c   1.000
_cell.angle_alpha   90.00
_cell.angle_beta   90.00
_cell.angle_gamma   90.00
#
_symmetry.space_group_name_H-M   'P 1'
#
loop_
_entity.id
_entity.type
_entity.pdbx_description
1 polymer ?
#
loop_
_entity_poly.entity_id
_entity_poly.type
_entity_poly.pdbx_seq_one_letter_code
_entity_poly.pdbx_strand_id
1 'polypeptide(L)'
;GVKAYVLNMIIAQMVSLKRVQQSIKTLIGQVISEATLLKYVMQLHHCLARWEQSAVDEILAMPAMHVDETSLRVDKKNYWIHVCSAGDITLKFLHPKRGGEAIEDIGIIPRYGGVVIHDCWASYLSYDHCGHGLCGSHLLRELTFLVDANGYPWAANMKRLLQKTCIIVAKRKNKKLTRREYKNLKKRYRNILSRGEKELPPIPPRQNGKRGRIAKTDAHNLWERLKQHETAVLLFAKLPHVSFTNNRAERDLRMSKVKQKVSGL
;
A
#
# COMPACT_ATOMS: atom_id res chain seq x y z
N GLY A 1 0.53 -31.01 -20.05
CA GLY A 1 1.33 -29.98 -20.74
C GLY A 1 0.52 -28.73 -21.07
N VAL A 2 -0.37 -28.80 -22.07
CA VAL A 2 -1.03 -27.63 -22.69
C VAL A 2 -1.76 -26.71 -21.69
N LYS A 3 -2.61 -27.27 -20.81
CA LYS A 3 -3.35 -26.48 -19.81
C LYS A 3 -2.43 -25.65 -18.91
N ALA A 4 -1.35 -26.26 -18.42
CA ALA A 4 -0.39 -25.57 -17.55
C ALA A 4 0.35 -24.46 -18.31
N TYR A 5 0.74 -24.71 -19.56
CA TYR A 5 1.37 -23.70 -20.42
C TYR A 5 0.43 -22.50 -20.67
N VAL A 6 -0.84 -22.76 -21.00
CA VAL A 6 -1.87 -21.71 -21.15
C VAL A 6 -2.00 -20.88 -19.87
N LEU A 7 -2.11 -21.54 -18.72
CA LEU A 7 -2.24 -20.85 -17.43
C LEU A 7 -1.01 -19.99 -17.12
N ASN A 8 0.20 -20.49 -17.36
CA ASN A 8 1.43 -19.72 -17.19
C ASN A 8 1.43 -18.47 -18.09
N MET A 9 1.05 -18.62 -19.36
CA MET A 9 1.02 -17.49 -20.30
C MET A 9 0.00 -16.41 -19.91
N ILE A 10 -1.20 -16.81 -19.49
CA ILE A 10 -2.29 -15.87 -19.15
C ILE A 10 -2.06 -15.23 -17.77
N ILE A 11 -1.65 -16.01 -16.77
CA ILE A 11 -1.60 -15.57 -15.37
C ILE A 11 -0.24 -15.01 -15.01
N ALA A 12 0.85 -15.75 -15.27
CA ALA A 12 2.19 -15.33 -14.87
C ALA A 12 2.82 -14.36 -15.88
N GLN A 13 2.66 -14.62 -17.18
CA GLN A 13 3.22 -13.79 -18.26
C GLN A 13 2.27 -12.69 -18.75
N MET A 14 1.02 -12.69 -18.28
CA MET A 14 -0.02 -11.68 -18.61
C MET A 14 -0.25 -11.47 -20.12
N VAL A 15 -0.09 -12.54 -20.91
CA VAL A 15 -0.32 -12.51 -22.35
C VAL A 15 -1.83 -12.49 -22.62
N SER A 16 -2.28 -11.64 -23.55
CA SER A 16 -3.70 -11.53 -23.90
C SER A 16 -4.24 -12.85 -24.50
N LEU A 17 -5.53 -13.12 -24.28
CA LEU A 17 -6.18 -14.39 -24.69
C LEU A 17 -5.95 -14.70 -26.18
N LYS A 18 -6.18 -13.72 -27.05
CA LYS A 18 -5.94 -13.84 -28.50
C LYS A 18 -4.49 -14.19 -28.84
N ARG A 19 -3.51 -13.60 -28.12
CA ARG A 19 -2.10 -13.93 -28.33
C ARG A 19 -1.77 -15.34 -27.85
N VAL A 20 -2.30 -15.77 -26.71
CA VAL A 20 -2.12 -17.15 -26.23
C VAL A 20 -2.73 -18.15 -27.22
N GLN A 21 -3.94 -17.89 -27.72
CA GLN A 21 -4.56 -18.73 -28.75
C GLN A 21 -3.69 -18.83 -30.02
N GLN A 22 -3.16 -17.70 -30.50
CA GLN A 22 -2.27 -17.69 -31.66
C GLN A 22 -0.99 -18.49 -31.40
N SER A 23 -0.36 -18.32 -30.22
CA SER A 23 0.83 -19.09 -29.84
C SER A 23 0.57 -20.59 -29.79
N ILE A 24 -0.58 -21.01 -29.24
CA ILE A 24 -0.97 -22.43 -29.22
C ILE A 24 -1.17 -22.96 -30.64
N LYS A 25 -1.88 -22.24 -31.51
CA LYS A 25 -2.08 -22.63 -32.91
C LYS A 25 -0.75 -22.84 -33.63
N THR A 26 0.21 -21.93 -33.41
CA THR A 26 1.55 -22.04 -34.01
C THR A 26 2.35 -23.22 -33.47
N LEU A 27 2.27 -23.52 -32.18
CA LEU A 27 3.08 -24.57 -31.55
C LEU A 27 2.56 -25.99 -31.81
N ILE A 28 1.24 -26.19 -31.84
CA ILE A 28 0.64 -27.53 -31.91
C ILE A 28 -0.37 -27.71 -33.04
N GLY A 29 -0.51 -26.72 -33.94
CA GLY A 29 -1.40 -26.79 -35.10
C GLY A 29 -2.91 -26.72 -34.79
N GLN A 30 -3.30 -26.62 -33.51
CA GLN A 30 -4.69 -26.66 -33.07
C GLN A 30 -5.13 -25.35 -32.42
N VAL A 31 -6.38 -24.95 -32.66
CA VAL A 31 -6.96 -23.75 -32.05
C VAL A 31 -7.74 -24.13 -30.81
N ILE A 32 -7.43 -23.49 -29.68
CA ILE A 32 -8.22 -23.59 -28.45
C ILE A 32 -9.06 -22.32 -28.31
N SER A 33 -10.39 -22.47 -28.14
CA SER A 33 -11.28 -21.31 -27.99
C SER A 33 -10.96 -20.49 -26.73
N GLU A 34 -11.18 -19.17 -26.78
CA GLU A 34 -10.97 -18.29 -25.62
C GLU A 34 -11.83 -18.72 -24.42
N ALA A 35 -13.06 -19.20 -24.67
CA ALA A 35 -13.91 -19.77 -23.65
C ALA A 35 -13.26 -20.96 -22.92
N THR A 36 -12.52 -21.81 -23.64
CA THR A 36 -11.78 -22.93 -23.03
C THR A 36 -10.58 -22.43 -22.23
N LEU A 37 -9.86 -21.41 -22.71
CA LEU A 37 -8.76 -20.78 -21.97
C LEU A 37 -9.27 -20.19 -20.64
N LEU A 38 -10.40 -19.47 -20.68
CA LEU A 38 -11.07 -18.93 -19.50
C LEU A 38 -11.57 -20.03 -18.55
N LYS A 39 -12.10 -21.13 -19.09
CA LYS A 39 -12.47 -22.31 -18.30
C LYS A 39 -11.27 -22.87 -17.52
N TYR A 40 -10.07 -22.88 -18.11
CA TYR A 40 -8.86 -23.30 -17.38
C TYR A 40 -8.52 -22.36 -16.24
N VAL A 41 -8.65 -21.04 -16.44
CA VAL A 41 -8.44 -20.04 -15.37
C VAL A 41 -9.44 -20.24 -14.23
N MET A 42 -10.72 -20.47 -14.55
CA MET A 42 -11.75 -20.75 -13.55
C MET A 42 -11.46 -22.03 -12.75
N GLN A 43 -11.02 -23.09 -13.43
CA GLN A 43 -10.61 -24.33 -12.76
C GLN A 43 -9.43 -24.08 -11.81
N LEU A 44 -8.43 -23.29 -12.23
CA LEU A 44 -7.32 -22.91 -11.35
C LEU A 44 -7.80 -22.12 -10.14
N HIS A 45 -8.70 -21.15 -10.32
CA HIS A 45 -9.29 -20.39 -9.22
C HIS A 45 -9.94 -21.32 -8.17
N HIS A 46 -10.77 -22.27 -8.60
CA HIS A 46 -11.37 -23.23 -7.68
C HIS A 46 -10.35 -24.14 -6.99
N CYS A 47 -9.31 -24.59 -7.71
CA CYS A 47 -8.21 -25.37 -7.12
C CYS A 47 -7.43 -24.59 -6.06
N LEU A 48 -7.35 -23.26 -6.18
CA LEU A 48 -6.63 -22.39 -5.25
C LEU A 48 -7.44 -21.99 -4.02
N ALA A 49 -8.73 -22.32 -3.93
CA ALA A 49 -9.58 -21.89 -2.81
C ALA A 49 -9.02 -22.31 -1.43
N ARG A 50 -8.55 -23.55 -1.29
CA ARG A 50 -7.93 -24.02 -0.04
C ARG A 50 -6.60 -23.31 0.25
N TRP A 51 -5.80 -23.07 -0.80
CA TRP A 51 -4.54 -22.35 -0.66
C TRP A 51 -4.78 -20.90 -0.23
N GLU A 52 -5.78 -20.23 -0.81
CA GLU A 52 -6.14 -18.86 -0.46
C GLU A 52 -6.54 -18.76 1.02
N GLN A 53 -7.35 -19.70 1.52
CA GLN A 53 -7.71 -19.74 2.93
C GLN A 53 -6.48 -19.92 3.83
N SER A 54 -5.61 -20.88 3.52
CA SER A 54 -4.36 -21.09 4.26
C SER A 54 -3.43 -19.88 4.21
N ALA A 55 -3.36 -19.19 3.07
CA ALA A 55 -2.57 -17.98 2.90
C ALA A 55 -3.11 -16.80 3.71
N VAL A 56 -4.44 -16.68 3.84
CA VAL A 56 -5.08 -15.71 4.75
C VAL A 56 -4.67 -16.00 6.20
N ASP A 57 -4.80 -17.26 6.63
CA ASP A 57 -4.47 -17.66 8.00
C ASP A 57 -2.98 -17.41 8.32
N GLU A 58 -2.09 -17.67 7.36
CA GLU A 58 -0.66 -17.37 7.49
C GLU A 58 -0.40 -15.87 7.59
N ILE A 59 -1.03 -15.03 6.75
CA ILE A 59 -0.93 -13.57 6.86
C ILE A 59 -1.43 -13.09 8.22
N LEU A 60 -2.53 -13.65 8.73
CA LEU A 60 -3.08 -13.27 10.03
C LEU A 60 -2.11 -13.54 11.19
N ALA A 61 -1.26 -14.55 11.07
CA ALA A 61 -0.21 -14.88 12.03
C ALA A 61 1.09 -14.05 11.88
N MET A 62 1.27 -13.34 10.76
CA MET A 62 2.48 -12.56 10.51
C MET A 62 2.50 -11.28 11.37
N PRO A 63 3.68 -10.82 11.83
CA PRO A 63 3.79 -9.67 12.73
C PRO A 63 3.51 -8.32 12.03
N ALA A 64 3.68 -8.25 10.71
CA ALA A 64 3.30 -7.10 9.90
C ALA A 64 2.84 -7.54 8.50
N MET A 65 1.94 -6.75 7.92
CA MET A 65 1.52 -6.87 6.53
C MET A 65 1.48 -5.52 5.83
N HIS A 66 1.62 -5.56 4.51
CA HIS A 66 1.55 -4.42 3.62
C HIS A 66 0.21 -4.39 2.91
N VAL A 67 -0.47 -3.25 2.94
CA VAL A 67 -1.79 -3.08 2.30
C VAL A 67 -1.83 -1.82 1.46
N ASP A 68 -2.54 -1.87 0.34
CA ASP A 68 -2.75 -0.75 -0.58
C ASP A 68 -3.91 -1.08 -1.53
N GLU A 69 -4.37 -0.09 -2.28
CA GLU A 69 -5.42 -0.25 -3.29
C GLU A 69 -5.09 0.47 -4.60
N THR A 70 -5.51 -0.15 -5.70
CA THR A 70 -5.49 0.51 -7.00
C THR A 70 -6.80 0.32 -7.74
N SER A 71 -7.21 1.33 -8.49
CA SER A 71 -8.43 1.24 -9.30
C SER A 71 -8.26 0.25 -10.45
N LEU A 72 -9.34 -0.31 -10.95
CA LEU A 72 -9.40 -1.11 -12.17
C LEU A 72 -10.72 -0.80 -12.88
N ARG A 73 -10.73 -0.76 -14.22
CA ARG A 73 -11.98 -0.68 -14.98
C ARG A 73 -12.44 -2.09 -15.32
N VAL A 74 -13.68 -2.41 -14.97
CA VAL A 74 -14.36 -3.66 -15.37
C VAL A 74 -15.69 -3.25 -15.97
N ASP A 75 -15.91 -3.58 -17.24
CA ASP A 75 -17.11 -3.19 -17.99
C ASP A 75 -17.48 -1.70 -17.84
N LYS A 76 -16.47 -0.84 -18.00
CA LYS A 76 -16.55 0.63 -17.84
C LYS A 76 -16.87 1.11 -16.42
N LYS A 77 -17.11 0.23 -15.45
CA LYS A 77 -17.32 0.56 -14.04
C LYS A 77 -15.99 0.57 -13.28
N ASN A 78 -15.89 1.42 -12.26
CA ASN A 78 -14.73 1.47 -11.38
C ASN A 78 -14.81 0.34 -10.35
N TYR A 79 -13.76 -0.46 -10.29
CA TYR A 79 -13.48 -1.42 -9.24
C TYR A 79 -12.13 -1.07 -8.60
N TRP A 80 -11.81 -1.75 -7.51
CA TRP A 80 -10.60 -1.58 -6.73
C TRP A 80 -9.99 -2.95 -6.46
N ILE A 81 -8.69 -3.07 -6.72
CA ILE A 81 -7.90 -4.21 -6.29
C ILE A 81 -7.27 -3.82 -4.96
N HIS A 82 -7.63 -4.54 -3.91
CA HIS A 82 -7.05 -4.46 -2.58
C HIS A 82 -5.95 -5.50 -2.48
N VAL A 83 -4.77 -5.12 -1.99
CA VAL A 83 -3.67 -6.05 -1.76
C VAL A 83 -3.39 -6.23 -0.28
N CYS A 84 -3.08 -7.46 0.12
CA CYS A 84 -2.52 -7.80 1.43
C CYS A 84 -1.27 -8.65 1.20
N SER A 85 -0.11 -8.17 1.62
CA SER A 85 1.16 -8.87 1.39
C SER A 85 2.01 -8.97 2.65
N ALA A 86 2.42 -10.19 3.00
CA ALA A 86 3.35 -10.49 4.11
C ALA A 86 4.17 -11.75 3.78
N GLY A 87 5.37 -11.91 4.35
CA GLY A 87 6.24 -13.08 4.04
C GLY A 87 6.51 -13.22 2.54
N ASP A 88 6.18 -14.36 1.95
CA ASP A 88 6.21 -14.61 0.50
C ASP A 88 4.79 -14.62 -0.14
N ILE A 89 3.78 -14.19 0.62
CA ILE A 89 2.38 -14.20 0.21
C ILE A 89 1.95 -12.82 -0.27
N THR A 90 1.17 -12.81 -1.35
CA THR A 90 0.46 -11.64 -1.87
C THR A 90 -0.96 -12.08 -2.23
N LEU A 91 -1.95 -11.59 -1.48
CA LEU A 91 -3.37 -11.77 -1.78
C LEU A 91 -3.93 -10.50 -2.43
N LYS A 92 -4.78 -10.67 -3.43
CA LYS A 92 -5.41 -9.58 -4.18
C LYS A 92 -6.90 -9.83 -4.32
N PHE A 93 -7.70 -8.87 -3.89
CA PHE A 93 -9.15 -8.95 -3.92
C PHE A 93 -9.72 -7.84 -4.78
N LEU A 94 -10.58 -8.20 -5.73
CA LEU A 94 -11.28 -7.24 -6.57
C LEU A 94 -12.63 -6.89 -5.91
N HIS A 95 -12.89 -5.60 -5.71
CA HIS A 95 -14.11 -5.12 -5.06
C HIS A 95 -14.68 -3.89 -5.78
N PRO A 96 -16.01 -3.72 -5.91
CA PRO A 96 -16.59 -2.51 -6.52
C PRO A 96 -16.34 -1.24 -5.69
N LYS A 97 -16.04 -1.38 -4.39
CA LYS A 97 -15.82 -0.28 -3.46
C LYS A 97 -14.35 -0.19 -3.03
N ARG A 98 -13.95 1.02 -2.63
CA ARG A 98 -12.70 1.29 -1.91
C ARG A 98 -13.04 1.53 -0.43
N GLY A 99 -12.16 1.14 0.50
CA GLY A 99 -12.29 1.54 1.90
C GLY A 99 -13.04 0.57 2.77
N GLY A 100 -13.55 1.11 3.88
CA GLY A 100 -14.10 0.33 5.00
C GLY A 100 -14.99 -0.82 4.54
N GLU A 101 -16.02 -0.53 3.74
CA GLU A 101 -16.94 -1.56 3.21
C GLU A 101 -16.20 -2.73 2.53
N ALA A 102 -15.24 -2.43 1.64
CA ALA A 102 -14.45 -3.46 0.98
C ALA A 102 -13.51 -4.20 1.94
N ILE A 103 -12.92 -3.48 2.90
CA ILE A 103 -12.00 -4.06 3.88
C ILE A 103 -12.75 -5.04 4.81
N GLU A 104 -13.97 -4.68 5.21
CA GLU A 104 -14.87 -5.54 5.99
C GLU A 104 -15.29 -6.77 5.18
N ASP A 105 -15.72 -6.59 3.93
CA ASP A 105 -16.13 -7.70 3.05
C ASP A 105 -14.99 -8.68 2.75
N ILE A 106 -13.76 -8.18 2.58
CA ILE A 106 -12.54 -9.02 2.43
C ILE A 106 -12.19 -9.72 3.75
N GLY A 107 -12.46 -9.07 4.88
CA GLY A 107 -12.38 -9.68 6.20
C GLY A 107 -10.96 -10.03 6.68
N ILE A 108 -9.89 -9.49 6.10
CA ILE A 108 -8.52 -9.75 6.60
C ILE A 108 -8.15 -8.76 7.72
N ILE A 109 -8.18 -7.46 7.44
CA ILE A 109 -7.79 -6.40 8.40
C ILE A 109 -8.64 -6.41 9.69
N PRO A 110 -9.98 -6.62 9.65
CA PRO A 110 -10.79 -6.68 10.87
C PRO A 110 -10.37 -7.79 11.83
N ARG A 111 -9.74 -8.86 11.33
CA ARG A 111 -9.25 -10.01 12.14
C ARG A 111 -7.76 -9.92 12.49
N TYR A 112 -7.06 -8.91 12.00
CA TYR A 112 -5.60 -8.84 12.09
C TYR A 112 -5.12 -8.17 13.39
N GLY A 113 -4.18 -8.81 14.09
CA GLY A 113 -3.61 -8.28 15.35
C GLY A 113 -2.18 -7.73 15.25
N GLY A 114 -1.55 -7.77 14.07
CA GLY A 114 -0.18 -7.29 13.85
C GLY A 114 -0.11 -5.81 13.48
N VAL A 115 0.91 -5.44 12.70
CA VAL A 115 1.08 -4.07 12.19
C VAL A 115 0.72 -3.97 10.72
N VAL A 116 -0.25 -3.11 10.39
CA VAL A 116 -0.63 -2.78 9.01
C VAL A 116 0.23 -1.63 8.50
N ILE A 117 0.95 -1.86 7.40
CA ILE A 117 1.81 -0.87 6.76
C ILE A 117 1.08 -0.32 5.53
N HIS A 118 0.82 0.99 5.52
CA HIS A 118 -0.03 1.64 4.50
C HIS A 118 0.36 3.12 4.25
N ASP A 119 -0.26 3.76 3.26
CA ASP A 119 0.00 5.13 2.79
C ASP A 119 -0.67 6.25 3.64
N CYS A 120 -1.09 5.95 4.87
CA CYS A 120 -1.87 6.84 5.74
C CYS A 120 -3.30 7.14 5.27
N TRP A 121 -3.91 6.24 4.48
CA TRP A 121 -5.33 6.38 4.20
C TRP A 121 -6.21 6.15 5.44
N ALA A 122 -7.26 6.98 5.58
CA ALA A 122 -8.08 7.06 6.79
C ALA A 122 -8.86 5.76 7.09
N SER A 123 -9.29 5.03 6.06
CA SER A 123 -10.01 3.76 6.23
C SER A 123 -9.17 2.68 6.92
N TYR A 124 -7.85 2.74 6.83
CA TYR A 124 -6.99 1.82 7.58
C TYR A 124 -6.83 2.27 9.03
N LEU A 125 -6.77 3.57 9.28
CA LEU A 125 -6.59 4.15 10.61
C LEU A 125 -7.81 3.99 11.52
N SER A 126 -8.96 3.57 11.01
CA SER A 126 -10.14 3.28 11.84
C SER A 126 -10.06 1.94 12.58
N TYR A 127 -9.02 1.13 12.34
CA TYR A 127 -8.84 -0.18 12.96
C TYR A 127 -7.88 -0.11 14.16
N ASP A 128 -8.34 0.50 15.26
CA ASP A 128 -7.54 0.78 16.45
C ASP A 128 -6.98 -0.47 17.17
N HIS A 129 -7.52 -1.65 16.88
CA HIS A 129 -7.08 -2.92 17.48
C HIS A 129 -5.73 -3.41 16.94
N CYS A 130 -5.28 -2.89 15.79
CA CYS A 130 -4.01 -3.26 15.17
C CYS A 130 -2.99 -2.10 15.21
N GLY A 131 -1.72 -2.42 15.02
CA GLY A 131 -0.68 -1.40 14.89
C GLY A 131 -0.68 -0.78 13.49
N HIS A 132 -0.25 0.47 13.37
CA HIS A 132 -0.10 1.13 12.07
C HIS A 132 1.34 1.56 11.80
N GLY A 133 1.84 1.25 10.62
CA GLY A 133 3.11 1.76 10.08
C GLY A 133 2.84 2.63 8.85
N LEU A 134 3.25 3.90 8.89
CA LEU A 134 3.03 4.80 7.74
C LEU A 134 4.14 4.71 6.70
N CYS A 135 3.77 4.69 5.43
CA CYS A 135 4.69 4.64 4.31
C CYS A 135 5.58 5.90 4.25
N GLY A 136 6.84 5.73 4.63
CA GLY A 136 7.87 6.75 4.54
C GLY A 136 8.09 7.28 3.13
N SER A 137 7.94 6.46 2.07
CA SER A 137 8.06 6.95 0.68
C SER A 137 7.04 8.04 0.36
N HIS A 138 5.79 7.87 0.81
CA HIS A 138 4.73 8.87 0.64
C HIS A 138 5.03 10.14 1.45
N LEU A 139 5.37 9.98 2.73
CA LEU A 139 5.74 11.10 3.59
C LEU A 139 6.93 11.90 3.02
N LEU A 140 7.96 11.21 2.51
CA LEU A 140 9.13 11.86 1.92
C LEU A 140 8.79 12.61 0.62
N ARG A 141 7.85 12.10 -0.18
CA ARG A 141 7.37 12.79 -1.39
C ARG A 141 6.63 14.07 -1.05
N GLU A 142 5.73 14.02 -0.09
CA GLU A 142 4.98 15.19 0.39
C GLU A 142 5.90 16.21 1.05
N LEU A 143 6.85 15.77 1.88
CA LEU A 143 7.86 16.65 2.46
C LEU A 143 8.75 17.29 1.38
N THR A 144 9.05 16.57 0.29
CA THR A 144 9.81 17.12 -0.84
C THR A 144 9.02 18.20 -1.55
N PHE A 145 7.75 17.94 -1.84
CA PHE A 145 6.87 18.93 -2.44
C PHE A 145 6.82 20.24 -1.63
N LEU A 146 6.69 20.17 -0.30
CA LEU A 146 6.68 21.37 0.54
C LEU A 146 8.01 22.12 0.55
N VAL A 147 9.13 21.41 0.45
CA VAL A 147 10.46 22.03 0.36
C VAL A 147 10.60 22.75 -0.99
N ASP A 148 10.22 22.08 -2.08
CA ASP A 148 10.41 22.60 -3.43
C ASP A 148 9.44 23.74 -3.75
N ALA A 149 8.18 23.64 -3.29
CA ALA A 149 7.13 24.62 -3.59
C ALA A 149 7.15 25.85 -2.66
N ASN A 150 7.56 25.69 -1.40
CA ASN A 150 7.42 26.74 -0.39
C ASN A 150 8.69 26.99 0.44
N GLY A 151 9.72 26.16 0.32
CA GLY A 151 10.97 26.34 1.04
C GLY A 151 10.90 26.04 2.54
N TYR A 152 9.86 25.37 3.05
CA TYR A 152 9.65 25.16 4.49
C TYR A 152 10.85 24.47 5.19
N PRO A 153 11.59 25.18 6.08
CA PRO A 153 12.72 24.60 6.80
C PRO A 153 12.34 23.40 7.67
N TRP A 154 11.18 23.41 8.33
CA TRP A 154 10.72 22.28 9.13
C TRP A 154 10.56 21.01 8.27
N ALA A 155 10.05 21.13 7.05
CA ALA A 155 9.83 20.02 6.13
C ALA A 155 11.16 19.43 5.67
N ALA A 156 12.13 20.27 5.31
CA ALA A 156 13.49 19.84 4.96
C ALA A 156 14.17 19.09 6.12
N ASN A 157 14.03 19.61 7.35
CA ASN A 157 14.59 18.99 8.53
C ASN A 157 13.91 17.64 8.86
N MET A 158 12.58 17.56 8.72
CA MET A 158 11.83 16.33 8.93
C MET A 158 12.21 15.25 7.91
N LYS A 159 12.27 15.61 6.62
CA LYS A 159 12.72 14.75 5.51
C LYS A 159 14.09 14.15 5.82
N ARG A 160 15.04 15.01 6.19
CA ARG A 160 16.41 14.61 6.56
C ARG A 160 16.44 13.69 7.79
N LEU A 161 15.61 13.96 8.81
CA LEU A 161 15.53 13.12 10.01
C LEU A 161 15.04 11.70 9.68
N LEU A 162 13.94 11.59 8.92
CA LEU A 162 13.35 10.30 8.54
C LEU A 162 14.30 9.49 7.65
N GLN A 163 14.89 10.12 6.63
CA GLN A 163 15.87 9.46 5.74
C GLN A 163 17.09 8.94 6.51
N LYS A 164 17.72 9.77 7.35
CA LYS A 164 18.87 9.35 8.16
C LYS A 164 18.50 8.20 9.09
N THR A 165 17.33 8.25 9.71
CA THR A 165 16.85 7.20 10.60
C THR A 165 16.63 5.89 9.84
N CYS A 166 15.97 5.93 8.68
CA CYS A 166 15.79 4.77 7.81
C CYS A 166 17.13 4.12 7.45
N ILE A 167 18.13 4.91 7.05
CA ILE A 167 19.46 4.40 6.70
C ILE A 167 20.14 3.73 7.91
N ILE A 168 20.07 4.35 9.09
CA ILE A 168 20.65 3.79 10.33
C ILE A 168 19.97 2.46 10.67
N VAL A 169 18.64 2.41 10.64
CA VAL A 169 17.85 1.21 10.96
C VAL A 169 18.14 0.09 9.95
N ALA A 170 18.19 0.41 8.65
CA ALA A 170 18.46 -0.55 7.59
C ALA A 170 19.84 -1.20 7.70
N LYS A 171 20.86 -0.46 8.15
CA LYS A 171 22.23 -0.97 8.34
C LYS A 171 22.40 -1.86 9.58
N ARG A 172 21.45 -1.88 10.50
CA ARG A 172 21.55 -2.69 11.73
C ARG A 172 21.14 -4.13 11.52
N LYS A 173 21.84 -5.04 12.19
CA LYS A 173 21.49 -6.48 12.23
C LYS A 173 20.09 -6.70 12.81
N ASN A 174 19.74 -5.99 13.87
CA ASN A 174 18.46 -6.13 14.56
C ASN A 174 17.33 -5.25 13.97
N LYS A 175 17.59 -4.49 12.89
CA LYS A 175 16.62 -3.61 12.20
C LYS A 175 15.81 -2.69 13.11
N LYS A 176 16.39 -2.21 14.22
CA LYS A 176 15.73 -1.26 15.13
C LYS A 176 16.71 -0.38 15.88
N LEU A 177 16.20 0.73 16.41
CA LEU A 177 16.95 1.59 17.34
C LEU A 177 16.96 0.99 18.75
N THR A 178 17.99 1.35 19.53
CA THR A 178 17.96 1.10 20.98
C THR A 178 16.93 2.00 21.66
N ARG A 179 16.54 1.68 22.89
CA ARG A 179 15.58 2.50 23.67
C ARG A 179 16.04 3.95 23.80
N ARG A 180 17.33 4.18 24.06
CA ARG A 180 17.93 5.53 24.19
C ARG A 180 17.87 6.29 22.87
N GLU A 181 18.23 5.65 21.76
CA GLU A 181 18.22 6.28 20.43
C GLU A 181 16.80 6.59 19.96
N TYR A 182 15.85 5.69 20.22
CA TYR A 182 14.45 5.92 19.89
C TYR A 182 13.86 7.09 20.69
N LYS A 183 14.21 7.23 21.98
CA LYS A 183 13.84 8.41 22.79
C LYS A 183 14.42 9.70 22.20
N ASN A 184 15.69 9.67 21.76
CA ASN A 184 16.34 10.81 21.11
C ASN A 184 15.70 11.16 19.76
N LEU A 185 15.32 10.15 18.96
CA LEU A 185 14.59 10.33 17.70
C LEU A 185 13.27 11.05 17.95
N LYS A 186 12.46 10.59 18.91
CA LYS A 186 11.19 11.24 19.29
C LYS A 186 11.39 12.69 19.71
N LYS A 187 12.41 12.97 20.55
CA LYS A 187 12.74 14.35 20.96
C LYS A 187 13.05 15.23 19.76
N ARG A 188 13.90 14.77 18.83
CA ARG A 188 14.25 15.51 17.62
C ARG A 188 13.05 15.72 16.69
N TYR A 189 12.22 14.69 16.52
CA TYR A 189 11.00 14.73 15.71
C TYR A 189 10.04 15.80 16.23
N ARG A 190 9.73 15.77 17.53
CA ARG A 190 8.85 16.77 18.18
C ARG A 190 9.41 18.17 18.11
N ASN A 191 10.71 18.34 18.33
CA ASN A 191 11.36 19.65 18.21
C ASN A 191 11.22 20.24 16.80
N ILE A 192 11.28 19.42 15.75
CA ILE A 192 11.04 19.87 14.37
C ILE A 192 9.58 20.29 14.20
N LEU A 193 8.62 19.49 14.70
CA LEU A 193 7.21 19.84 14.63
C LEU A 193 6.89 21.14 15.38
N SER A 194 7.43 21.35 16.58
CA SER A 194 7.21 22.59 17.35
C SER A 194 7.80 23.83 16.66
N ARG A 195 8.86 23.68 15.86
CA ARG A 195 9.37 24.77 15.01
C ARG A 195 8.46 24.98 13.79
N GLY A 196 8.06 23.90 13.15
CA GLY A 196 7.15 23.94 12.00
C GLY A 196 5.81 24.61 12.33
N GLU A 197 5.28 24.42 13.55
CA GLU A 197 4.05 25.07 14.01
C GLU A 197 4.11 26.60 13.90
N LYS A 198 5.29 27.20 14.12
CA LYS A 198 5.52 28.64 14.03
C LYS A 198 5.72 29.13 12.58
N GLU A 199 6.04 28.23 11.67
CA GLU A 199 6.27 28.50 10.25
C GLU A 199 4.99 28.32 9.41
N LEU A 200 3.96 27.66 9.96
CA LEU A 200 2.70 27.44 9.26
C LEU A 200 1.92 28.76 9.07
N PRO A 201 1.29 28.98 7.90
CA PRO A 201 0.48 30.17 7.68
C PRO A 201 -0.74 30.18 8.64
N PRO A 202 -1.44 31.29 8.84
CA PRO A 202 -2.71 31.27 9.56
C PRO A 202 -3.73 30.40 8.80
N ILE A 203 -4.58 29.68 9.55
CA ILE A 203 -5.70 28.95 8.95
C ILE A 203 -6.70 30.00 8.42
N PRO A 204 -7.11 29.94 7.14
CA PRO A 204 -8.03 30.92 6.60
C PRO A 204 -9.37 30.89 7.37
N PRO A 205 -9.97 32.07 7.66
CA PRO A 205 -11.23 32.13 8.38
C PRO A 205 -12.35 31.47 7.58
N ARG A 206 -13.38 30.97 8.27
CA ARG A 206 -14.59 30.47 7.59
C ARG A 206 -15.22 31.62 6.79
N GLN A 207 -15.32 31.46 5.48
CA GLN A 207 -16.21 32.30 4.69
C GLN A 207 -17.65 31.95 5.07
N ASN A 208 -18.43 32.96 5.47
CA ASN A 208 -19.81 32.80 5.96
C ASN A 208 -20.66 31.92 5.03
N GLY A 209 -21.36 30.94 5.61
CA GLY A 209 -22.39 30.15 4.93
C GLY A 209 -21.95 28.82 4.29
N LYS A 210 -20.64 28.53 4.13
CA LYS A 210 -20.21 27.24 3.57
C LYS A 210 -20.16 26.14 4.63
N ARG A 211 -21.04 25.13 4.51
CA ARG A 211 -20.98 23.87 5.28
C ARG A 211 -19.78 23.04 4.81
N GLY A 212 -18.97 22.53 5.74
CA GLY A 212 -17.83 21.65 5.44
C GLY A 212 -16.55 22.00 6.20
N ARG A 213 -15.50 21.17 6.06
CA ARG A 213 -14.18 21.39 6.67
C ARG A 213 -13.44 22.48 5.90
N ILE A 214 -12.81 23.43 6.60
CA ILE A 214 -11.98 24.47 5.98
C ILE A 214 -10.79 23.79 5.28
N ALA A 215 -10.58 24.09 4.01
CA ALA A 215 -9.41 23.62 3.28
C ALA A 215 -8.14 24.24 3.88
N LYS A 216 -7.31 23.41 4.51
CA LYS A 216 -5.99 23.80 5.00
C LYS A 216 -4.96 23.60 3.89
N THR A 217 -3.84 24.31 3.97
CA THR A 217 -2.71 24.13 3.06
C THR A 217 -2.12 22.72 3.20
N ASP A 218 -1.44 22.23 2.16
CA ASP A 218 -0.74 20.93 2.19
C ASP A 218 0.26 20.86 3.35
N ALA A 219 0.91 21.98 3.66
CA ALA A 219 1.82 22.10 4.80
C ALA A 219 1.13 21.83 6.14
N HIS A 220 -0.05 22.40 6.37
CA HIS A 220 -0.82 22.13 7.58
C HIS A 220 -1.29 20.68 7.63
N ASN A 221 -1.83 20.16 6.54
CA ASN A 221 -2.35 18.79 6.50
C ASN A 221 -1.24 17.77 6.81
N LEU A 222 -0.06 17.94 6.20
CA LEU A 222 1.09 17.07 6.46
C LEU A 222 1.62 17.24 7.89
N TRP A 223 1.75 18.47 8.38
CA TRP A 223 2.23 18.72 9.75
C TRP A 223 1.28 18.12 10.81
N GLU A 224 -0.03 18.31 10.67
CA GLU A 224 -1.03 17.74 11.58
C GLU A 224 -0.98 16.22 11.56
N ARG A 225 -0.87 15.62 10.36
CA ARG A 225 -0.79 14.17 10.20
C ARG A 225 0.47 13.59 10.83
N LEU A 226 1.62 14.25 10.65
CA LEU A 226 2.89 13.88 11.31
C LEU A 226 2.79 13.99 12.84
N LYS A 227 2.13 15.03 13.36
CA LYS A 227 1.89 15.23 14.80
C LYS A 227 0.95 14.16 15.37
N GLN A 228 -0.18 13.93 14.72
CA GLN A 228 -1.22 13.00 15.17
C GLN A 228 -0.75 11.54 15.11
N HIS A 229 -0.04 11.16 14.05
CA HIS A 229 0.37 9.78 13.81
C HIS A 229 1.85 9.53 14.10
N GLU A 230 2.48 10.30 15.01
CA GLU A 230 3.90 10.19 15.38
C GLU A 230 4.33 8.73 15.63
N THR A 231 3.53 7.97 16.40
CA THR A 231 3.82 6.57 16.71
C THR A 231 3.90 5.73 15.44
N ALA A 232 2.95 5.90 14.52
CA ALA A 232 2.88 5.13 13.28
C ALA A 232 3.98 5.55 12.27
N VAL A 233 4.33 6.84 12.22
CA VAL A 233 5.44 7.36 11.40
C VAL A 233 6.78 6.78 11.86
N LEU A 234 6.99 6.65 13.17
CA LEU A 234 8.27 6.23 13.75
C LEU A 234 8.33 4.73 14.08
N LEU A 235 7.27 3.96 13.80
CA LEU A 235 7.17 2.56 14.23
C LEU A 235 8.26 1.67 13.63
N PHE A 236 8.66 1.95 12.38
CA PHE A 236 9.75 1.27 11.68
C PHE A 236 11.10 1.33 12.43
N ALA A 237 11.30 2.37 13.24
CA ALA A 237 12.53 2.54 14.01
C ALA A 237 12.49 1.77 15.35
N LYS A 238 11.31 1.31 15.77
CA LYS A 238 11.08 0.62 17.03
C LYS A 238 10.92 -0.90 16.84
N LEU A 239 10.18 -1.31 15.83
CA LEU A 239 9.84 -2.71 15.56
C LEU A 239 10.56 -3.22 14.31
N PRO A 240 11.30 -4.33 14.40
CA PRO A 240 12.19 -4.77 13.32
C PRO A 240 11.47 -5.34 12.09
N HIS A 241 10.22 -5.78 12.26
CA HIS A 241 9.37 -6.30 11.19
C HIS A 241 8.56 -5.19 10.48
N VAL A 242 8.61 -3.95 10.96
CA VAL A 242 7.91 -2.83 10.33
C VAL A 242 8.86 -2.12 9.38
N SER A 243 8.58 -2.19 8.08
CA SER A 243 9.39 -1.51 7.08
C SER A 243 9.14 0.01 7.11
N PHE A 244 10.13 0.78 6.64
CA PHE A 244 9.96 2.22 6.44
C PHE A 244 9.04 2.54 5.25
N THR A 245 8.93 1.66 4.26
CA THR A 245 8.16 1.91 3.03
C THR A 245 7.10 0.83 2.81
N ASN A 246 6.02 1.22 2.13
CA ASN A 246 4.99 0.29 1.65
C ASN A 246 5.23 -0.15 0.20
N ASN A 247 6.46 -0.03 -0.30
CA ASN A 247 6.80 -0.31 -1.70
C ASN A 247 6.46 -1.75 -2.12
N ARG A 248 6.30 -2.68 -1.18
CA ARG A 248 5.86 -4.06 -1.44
C ARG A 248 4.45 -4.08 -2.02
N ALA A 249 3.47 -3.50 -1.31
CA ALA A 249 2.08 -3.46 -1.78
C ALA A 249 1.96 -2.72 -3.13
N GLU A 250 2.65 -1.57 -3.26
CA GLU A 250 2.69 -0.80 -4.51
C GLU A 250 3.24 -1.65 -5.70
N ARG A 251 4.33 -2.38 -5.47
CA ARG A 251 4.92 -3.27 -6.48
C ARG A 251 3.99 -4.42 -6.84
N ASP A 252 3.37 -5.03 -5.84
CA ASP A 252 2.47 -6.15 -6.03
C ASP A 252 1.23 -5.75 -6.84
N LEU A 253 0.70 -4.54 -6.63
CA LEU A 253 -0.40 -3.98 -7.43
C LEU A 253 0.01 -3.60 -8.86
N ARG A 254 1.27 -3.21 -9.09
CA ARG A 254 1.77 -2.74 -10.39
C ARG A 254 1.49 -3.73 -11.52
N MET A 255 1.65 -5.03 -11.27
CA MET A 255 1.46 -6.06 -12.31
C MET A 255 0.00 -6.17 -12.75
N SER A 256 -0.96 -5.86 -11.88
CA SER A 256 -2.38 -5.82 -12.25
C SER A 256 -2.66 -4.70 -13.27
N LYS A 257 -2.02 -3.54 -13.11
CA LYS A 257 -2.10 -2.43 -14.09
C LYS A 257 -1.41 -2.76 -15.41
N VAL A 258 -0.29 -3.50 -15.37
CA VAL A 258 0.38 -3.97 -16.59
C VAL A 258 -0.54 -4.92 -17.36
N LYS A 259 -1.14 -5.90 -16.67
CA LYS A 259 -2.10 -6.84 -17.28
C LYS A 259 -3.26 -6.12 -17.94
N GLN A 260 -3.81 -5.09 -17.29
CA GLN A 260 -4.86 -4.24 -17.85
C GLN A 260 -4.41 -3.61 -19.19
N LYS A 261 -3.25 -2.94 -19.21
CA LYS A 261 -2.70 -2.29 -20.42
C LYS A 261 -2.45 -3.28 -21.56
N VAL A 262 -1.90 -4.46 -21.27
CA VAL A 262 -1.61 -5.49 -22.27
C VAL A 262 -2.88 -6.12 -22.84
N SER A 263 -3.93 -6.23 -22.02
CA SER A 263 -5.20 -6.85 -22.40
C SER A 263 -6.14 -5.89 -23.14
N GLY A 264 -5.81 -4.59 -23.21
CA GLY A 264 -6.67 -3.58 -23.84
C GLY A 264 -7.95 -3.27 -23.07
N LEU A 265 -7.95 -3.48 -21.74
CA LEU A 265 -9.07 -3.25 -20.83
C LEU A 265 -9.07 -1.84 -20.21
#